data_AF-A0A4Y2CWI6-F1
#
_entry.id   AF-A0A4Y2CWI6-F1
#
_cell.length_a   1.000
_cell.length_b   1.000
_cell.length_c   1.000
_cell.angle_alpha   90.00
_cell.angle_beta   90.00
_cell.angle_gamma   90.00
#
_symmetry.space_group_name_H-M   'P 1'
#
loop_
_entity.id
_entity.type
_entity.pdbx_description
1 polymer ?
#
loop_
_entity_poly.entity_id
_entity_poly.type
_entity_poly.pdbx_seq_one_letter_code
_entity_poly.pdbx_strand_id
1 'polypeptide(L)'
;MEIMNAASFELRCWAHTGVRDQESQSVLGIKWDTLTDELYCVSPQVDIGFSEIVSKRKLLSIVNSIYDPIGFTSPTTLLPKLLLQKAWNNKLDWDEEILCGSAEKANLHIFTDASAYGYACCAFLRCEEEEEVKVSLVLAKSRVAPVKRLTIPRLELLGAAIGARIASTILDALKFPLKMYFWTDSMIVLGWITNTEPWNTFVGNRIKEIRELTNVEDWRVVPGDINPADLPSRSCDWSELLRSRWWEGPKWLYECPEFWPYKEINLPEEATREREPEYRTQRKIWK
;
A
#
# COMPACT_ATOMS: atom_id res chain seq x y z
N MET A 1 0.30 25.87 -10.06
CA MET A 1 -0.14 26.99 -9.19
C MET A 1 -1.09 27.96 -9.90
N GLU A 2 -0.97 28.24 -11.21
CA GLU A 2 -1.84 29.23 -11.91
C GLU A 2 -3.34 28.88 -11.94
N ILE A 3 -3.68 27.59 -12.04
CA ILE A 3 -5.09 27.14 -12.15
C ILE A 3 -5.89 27.44 -10.86
N MET A 4 -5.25 27.36 -9.69
CA MET A 4 -5.90 27.61 -8.39
C MET A 4 -6.19 29.10 -8.17
N ASN A 5 -5.28 29.98 -8.64
CA ASN A 5 -5.47 31.44 -8.58
C ASN A 5 -6.59 31.92 -9.51
N ALA A 6 -6.75 31.30 -10.69
CA ALA A 6 -7.80 31.66 -11.63
C ALA A 6 -9.23 31.37 -11.10
N ALA A 7 -9.35 30.48 -10.11
CA ALA A 7 -10.63 30.11 -9.47
C ALA A 7 -10.90 30.87 -8.16
N SER A 8 -10.10 31.90 -7.82
CA SER A 8 -10.21 32.66 -6.56
C SER A 8 -10.16 31.82 -5.28
N PHE A 9 -9.52 30.65 -5.34
CA PHE A 9 -9.29 29.78 -4.18
C PHE A 9 -8.03 30.21 -3.42
N GLU A 10 -8.05 31.40 -2.80
CA GLU A 10 -6.98 31.85 -1.91
C GLU A 10 -7.20 31.32 -0.48
N LEU A 11 -6.63 30.15 -0.17
CA LEU A 11 -6.65 29.55 1.18
C LEU A 11 -5.88 30.37 2.23
N ARG A 12 -5.11 31.40 1.82
CA ARG A 12 -4.27 32.24 2.70
C ARG A 12 -5.06 33.21 3.58
N CYS A 13 -6.35 33.41 3.33
CA CYS A 13 -7.19 34.33 4.09
C CYS A 13 -7.97 33.67 5.23
N TRP A 14 -7.78 32.38 5.49
CA TRP A 14 -8.41 31.64 6.60
C TRP A 14 -7.56 31.61 7.88
N ALA A 15 -6.61 32.54 8.02
CA ALA A 15 -5.87 32.71 9.26
C ALA A 15 -6.72 33.45 10.30
N HIS A 16 -6.93 32.82 11.46
CA HIS A 16 -7.54 33.43 12.65
C HIS A 16 -6.84 34.76 12.95
N THR A 17 -7.60 35.85 13.02
CA THR A 17 -7.10 37.17 13.45
C THR A 17 -6.48 37.06 14.82
N GLY A 18 -5.16 37.20 14.94
CA GLY A 18 -4.52 37.53 16.22
C GLY A 18 -3.10 37.03 16.52
N VAL A 19 -2.55 36.02 15.82
CA VAL A 19 -1.20 35.51 16.15
C VAL A 19 -0.45 35.16 14.87
N ARG A 20 0.63 35.90 14.58
CA ARG A 20 1.45 35.76 13.36
C ARG A 20 2.57 34.71 13.44
N ASP A 21 2.67 33.97 14.54
CA ASP A 21 3.81 33.08 14.82
C ASP A 21 3.40 31.60 15.01
N GLN A 22 2.67 31.01 14.06
CA GLN A 22 2.59 29.54 13.97
C GLN A 22 2.91 29.07 12.56
N GLU A 23 4.03 28.35 12.42
CA GLU A 23 4.53 27.74 11.17
C GLU A 23 3.56 26.70 10.57
N SER A 24 2.66 26.15 11.39
CA SER A 24 1.60 25.22 10.95
C SER A 24 0.22 25.72 11.37
N GLN A 25 -0.74 25.70 10.45
CA GLN A 25 -2.14 26.06 10.67
C GLN A 25 -3.05 24.83 10.57
N SER A 26 -4.15 24.78 11.31
CA SER A 26 -5.18 23.77 11.08
C SER A 26 -6.18 24.27 10.04
N VAL A 27 -6.37 23.51 8.97
CA VAL A 27 -7.33 23.80 7.90
C VAL A 27 -8.16 22.55 7.70
N LEU A 28 -9.49 22.63 7.90
CA LEU A 28 -10.41 21.51 7.65
C LEU A 28 -10.03 20.19 8.36
N GLY A 29 -9.42 20.25 9.55
CA GLY A 29 -9.02 19.05 10.30
C GLY A 29 -7.65 18.45 9.94
N ILE A 30 -6.95 19.04 8.97
CA ILE A 30 -5.57 18.70 8.60
C ILE A 30 -4.63 19.86 8.95
N LYS A 31 -3.35 19.58 9.17
CA LYS A 31 -2.34 20.62 9.37
C LYS A 31 -1.82 21.07 8.01
N TRP A 32 -1.62 22.37 7.86
CA TRP A 32 -1.00 22.99 6.69
C TRP A 32 0.25 23.73 7.15
N ASP A 33 1.40 23.34 6.62
CA ASP A 33 2.62 24.13 6.72
C ASP A 33 2.60 25.18 5.61
N THR A 34 2.55 26.43 6.02
CA THR A 34 2.41 27.58 5.11
C THR A 34 3.72 27.95 4.42
N LEU A 35 4.87 27.50 4.92
CA LEU A 35 6.18 27.76 4.34
C LEU A 35 6.49 26.77 3.22
N THR A 36 6.21 25.49 3.45
CA THR A 36 6.46 24.41 2.48
C THR A 36 5.26 24.15 1.56
N ASP A 37 4.09 24.72 1.87
CA ASP A 37 2.82 24.47 1.20
C ASP A 37 2.40 22.99 1.25
N GLU A 38 2.74 22.32 2.34
CA GLU A 38 2.46 20.90 2.55
C GLU A 38 1.29 20.69 3.52
N LEU A 39 0.41 19.74 3.18
CA LEU A 39 -0.69 19.30 4.03
C LEU A 39 -0.33 18.00 4.75
N TYR A 40 -0.53 17.97 6.06
CA TYR A 40 -0.29 16.84 6.93
C TYR A 40 -1.58 16.38 7.59
N CYS A 41 -1.85 15.09 7.52
CA CYS A 41 -2.84 14.48 8.40
C CYS A 41 -2.21 14.24 9.77
N VAL A 42 -2.87 14.71 10.82
CA VAL A 42 -2.49 14.34 12.18
C VAL A 42 -3.13 12.99 12.46
N SER A 43 -2.35 11.92 12.37
CA SER A 43 -2.79 10.64 12.89
C SER A 43 -3.08 10.81 14.39
N PRO A 44 -4.23 10.35 14.90
CA PRO A 44 -4.40 10.27 16.34
C PRO A 44 -3.26 9.40 16.88
N GLN A 45 -2.49 9.94 17.83
CA GLN A 45 -1.48 9.15 18.52
C GLN A 45 -2.22 8.23 19.48
N VAL A 46 -2.64 7.09 18.95
CA VAL A 46 -3.25 6.03 19.74
C VAL A 46 -2.13 5.06 20.09
N ASP A 47 -1.70 5.12 21.34
CA ASP A 47 -0.73 4.18 21.89
C ASP A 47 -1.47 2.87 22.19
N ILE A 48 -1.76 2.10 21.13
CA ILE A 48 -2.37 0.77 21.27
C ILE A 48 -1.21 -0.16 21.58
N GLY A 49 -0.89 -0.31 22.86
CA GLY A 49 0.08 -1.31 23.30
C GLY A 49 -0.32 -2.71 22.80
N PHE A 50 0.67 -3.56 22.52
CA PHE A 50 0.54 -4.94 22.03
C PHE A 50 -0.43 -5.86 22.79
N SER A 51 -0.99 -5.42 23.93
CA SER A 51 -1.82 -6.20 24.85
C SER A 51 -3.17 -5.53 25.16
N GLU A 52 -3.49 -4.37 24.57
CA GLU A 52 -4.76 -3.71 24.88
C GLU A 52 -5.91 -4.25 24.05
N ILE A 53 -6.94 -4.75 24.74
CA ILE A 53 -8.24 -5.13 24.15
C ILE A 53 -8.76 -3.97 23.30
N VAL A 54 -9.02 -4.24 22.01
CA VAL A 54 -9.65 -3.30 21.08
C VAL A 54 -11.17 -3.45 21.21
N SER A 55 -11.80 -2.55 21.96
CA SER A 55 -13.25 -2.54 22.16
C SER A 55 -13.97 -1.60 21.20
N LYS A 56 -15.30 -1.76 21.07
CA LYS A 56 -16.16 -0.81 20.33
C LYS A 56 -15.95 0.63 20.78
N ARG A 57 -15.81 0.85 22.10
CA ARG A 57 -15.60 2.18 22.67
C ARG A 57 -14.30 2.80 22.17
N LYS A 58 -13.19 2.04 22.19
CA LYS A 58 -11.89 2.52 21.70
C LYS A 58 -11.94 2.81 20.20
N LEU A 59 -12.47 1.86 19.43
CA LEU A 59 -12.53 2.00 17.98
C LEU A 59 -13.40 3.20 17.54
N LEU A 60 -14.55 3.40 18.18
CA LEU A 60 -15.40 4.58 17.96
C LEU A 60 -14.66 5.88 18.30
N SER A 61 -13.91 5.90 19.41
CA SER A 61 -13.11 7.07 19.82
C SER A 61 -12.07 7.43 18.75
N ILE A 62 -11.34 6.43 18.25
CA ILE A 62 -10.32 6.63 17.20
C ILE A 62 -10.97 7.14 15.91
N VAL A 63 -12.03 6.47 15.44
CA VAL A 63 -12.74 6.86 14.20
C VAL A 63 -13.25 8.29 14.26
N ASN A 64 -13.84 8.70 15.39
CA ASN A 64 -14.42 10.04 15.52
C ASN A 64 -13.39 11.12 15.89
N SER A 65 -12.19 10.74 16.32
CA SER A 65 -11.10 11.71 16.52
C SER A 65 -10.58 12.29 15.20
N ILE A 66 -10.85 11.62 14.08
CA ILE A 66 -10.40 12.03 12.75
C ILE A 66 -11.50 12.88 12.11
N TYR A 67 -11.31 14.20 12.09
CA TYR A 67 -12.18 15.13 11.38
C TYR A 67 -11.69 15.34 9.95
N ASP A 68 -12.47 14.86 8.98
CA ASP A 68 -12.10 14.85 7.56
C ASP A 68 -13.30 15.20 6.67
N PRO A 69 -13.58 16.50 6.49
CA PRO A 69 -14.75 16.98 5.75
C PRO A 69 -14.62 16.77 4.24
N ILE A 70 -13.42 16.51 3.72
CA ILE A 70 -13.16 16.31 2.29
C ILE A 70 -12.92 14.83 1.92
N GLY A 71 -12.88 13.93 2.90
CA GLY A 71 -12.73 12.49 2.70
C GLY A 71 -11.30 12.05 2.38
N PHE A 72 -10.27 12.87 2.63
CA PHE A 72 -8.87 12.54 2.36
C PHE A 72 -8.37 11.33 3.16
N THR A 73 -8.79 11.20 4.42
CA THR A 73 -8.53 10.08 5.34
C THR A 73 -9.56 8.96 5.22
N SER A 74 -10.52 9.05 4.28
CA SER A 74 -11.52 8.00 4.08
C SER A 74 -10.91 6.60 3.84
N PRO A 75 -9.79 6.42 3.09
CA PRO A 75 -9.22 5.09 2.89
C PRO A 75 -8.70 4.45 4.19
N THR A 76 -8.14 5.26 5.10
CA THR A 76 -7.61 4.77 6.37
C THR A 76 -8.69 4.62 7.45
N THR A 77 -9.74 5.45 7.41
CA THR A 77 -10.85 5.37 8.38
C THR A 77 -11.94 4.38 8.01
N LEU A 78 -12.00 3.93 6.75
CA LEU A 78 -13.02 2.98 6.29
C LEU A 78 -12.95 1.66 7.05
N LEU A 79 -11.76 1.07 7.19
CA LEU A 79 -11.59 -0.22 7.86
C LEU A 79 -12.00 -0.16 9.34
N PRO A 80 -11.56 0.83 10.14
CA PRO A 80 -12.10 1.05 11.48
C PRO A 80 -13.63 1.25 11.53
N LYS A 81 -14.22 1.98 10.57
CA LYS A 81 -15.69 2.15 10.48
C LYS A 81 -16.41 0.84 10.19
N LEU A 82 -15.86 -0.01 9.32
CA LEU A 82 -16.39 -1.34 9.00
C LEU A 82 -16.28 -2.30 10.18
N LEU A 83 -15.16 -2.28 10.91
CA LEU A 83 -15.00 -3.05 12.15
C LEU A 83 -16.02 -2.65 13.21
N LEU A 84 -16.26 -1.34 13.35
CA LEU A 84 -17.26 -0.83 14.28
C LEU A 84 -18.68 -1.21 13.87
N GLN A 85 -18.98 -1.19 12.56
CA GLN A 85 -20.22 -1.70 11.98
C GLN A 85 -20.44 -3.19 12.30
N LYS A 86 -19.42 -4.04 12.08
CA LYS A 86 -19.49 -5.47 12.42
C LYS A 86 -19.75 -5.69 13.91
N ALA A 87 -19.05 -4.93 14.76
CA ALA A 87 -19.21 -5.04 16.21
C ALA A 87 -20.62 -4.65 16.69
N TRP A 88 -21.26 -3.66 16.05
CA TRP A 88 -22.67 -3.35 16.29
C TRP A 88 -23.62 -4.47 15.82
N ASN A 89 -23.39 -5.03 14.64
CA ASN A 89 -24.21 -6.12 14.10
C ASN A 89 -24.13 -7.39 14.96
N ASN A 90 -22.94 -7.69 15.50
CA ASN A 90 -22.70 -8.82 16.40
C ASN A 90 -23.18 -8.57 17.83
N LYS A 91 -23.76 -7.40 18.13
CA LYS A 91 -24.28 -7.02 19.45
C LYS A 91 -23.26 -7.16 20.59
N LEU A 92 -21.97 -6.96 20.29
CA LEU A 92 -20.92 -6.93 21.32
C LEU A 92 -21.25 -5.86 22.37
N ASP A 93 -20.72 -5.94 23.58
CA ASP A 93 -20.81 -4.85 24.57
C ASP A 93 -19.74 -3.77 24.30
N TRP A 94 -19.86 -2.59 24.92
CA TRP A 94 -18.98 -1.45 24.69
C TRP A 94 -17.49 -1.73 24.93
N ASP A 95 -17.21 -2.56 25.93
CA ASP A 95 -15.87 -2.90 26.39
C ASP A 95 -15.48 -4.36 26.07
N GLU A 96 -16.34 -5.06 25.34
CA GLU A 96 -16.07 -6.39 24.80
C GLU A 96 -15.03 -6.31 23.67
N GLU A 97 -14.15 -7.30 23.63
CA GLU A 97 -13.12 -7.40 22.60
C GLU A 97 -13.78 -7.57 21.23
N ILE A 98 -13.44 -6.67 20.30
CA ILE A 98 -13.75 -6.89 18.90
C ILE A 98 -12.84 -8.01 18.44
N LEU A 99 -13.35 -9.24 18.52
CA LEU A 99 -12.85 -10.38 17.77
C LEU A 99 -13.09 -10.06 16.29
N CYS A 100 -12.20 -9.26 15.69
CA CYS A 100 -12.00 -9.30 14.25
C CYS A 100 -11.72 -10.76 13.96
N GLY A 101 -12.69 -11.49 13.36
CA GLY A 101 -12.71 -12.95 13.31
C GLY A 101 -11.29 -13.48 13.16
N SER A 102 -10.75 -14.06 14.25
CA SER A 102 -9.33 -14.08 14.65
C SER A 102 -8.40 -13.27 13.74
N ALA A 103 -7.72 -12.21 14.20
CA ALA A 103 -6.73 -11.48 13.37
C ALA A 103 -5.75 -12.40 12.61
N GLU A 104 -5.56 -13.64 13.11
CA GLU A 104 -4.90 -14.78 12.46
C GLU A 104 -5.44 -15.19 11.08
N LYS A 105 -6.73 -14.96 10.80
CA LYS A 105 -7.45 -15.29 9.55
C LYS A 105 -7.55 -14.12 8.57
N ALA A 106 -7.03 -12.95 8.94
CA ALA A 106 -6.90 -11.81 8.05
C ALA A 106 -5.52 -11.79 7.38
N ASN A 107 -5.47 -11.47 6.10
CA ASN A 107 -4.23 -11.33 5.35
C ASN A 107 -4.31 -10.19 4.33
N LEU A 108 -3.16 -9.56 4.11
CA LEU A 108 -3.00 -8.43 3.20
C LEU A 108 -2.32 -8.89 1.92
N HIS A 109 -2.94 -8.62 0.78
CA HIS A 109 -2.44 -8.99 -0.54
C HIS A 109 -2.06 -7.73 -1.32
N ILE A 110 -0.77 -7.57 -1.62
CA ILE A 110 -0.21 -6.45 -2.35
C ILE A 110 0.12 -6.92 -3.76
N PHE A 111 -0.56 -6.38 -4.76
CA PHE A 111 -0.31 -6.64 -6.16
C PHE A 111 0.48 -5.49 -6.76
N THR A 112 1.43 -5.81 -7.62
CA THR A 112 2.29 -4.83 -8.29
C THR A 112 2.35 -5.12 -9.77
N ASP A 113 2.41 -4.06 -10.57
CA ASP A 113 2.56 -4.15 -12.01
C ASP A 113 3.23 -2.88 -12.56
N ALA A 114 3.80 -2.98 -13.76
CA ALA A 114 4.28 -1.84 -14.51
C ALA A 114 4.06 -1.96 -16.02
N SER A 115 3.80 -0.81 -16.62
CA SER A 115 3.71 -0.60 -18.05
C SER A 115 4.71 0.46 -18.51
N ALA A 116 4.76 0.70 -19.82
CA ALA A 116 5.54 1.80 -20.38
C ALA A 116 5.06 3.20 -19.91
N TYR A 117 3.83 3.31 -19.42
CA TYR A 117 3.21 4.57 -19.01
C TYR A 117 3.36 4.84 -17.51
N GLY A 118 3.39 3.80 -16.70
CA GLY A 118 3.41 3.93 -15.25
C GLY A 118 3.57 2.59 -14.55
N TYR A 119 3.80 2.66 -13.24
CA TYR A 119 3.89 1.51 -12.37
C TYR A 119 2.97 1.71 -11.18
N ALA A 120 2.37 0.64 -10.72
CA ALA A 120 1.29 0.71 -9.74
C ALA A 120 1.33 -0.45 -8.77
N CYS A 121 0.61 -0.27 -7.66
CA CYS A 121 0.25 -1.35 -6.78
C CYS A 121 -1.17 -1.16 -6.24
N CYS A 122 -1.79 -2.26 -5.85
CA CYS A 122 -3.05 -2.26 -5.10
C CYS A 122 -2.97 -3.27 -3.94
N ALA A 123 -3.57 -2.90 -2.81
CA ALA A 123 -3.58 -3.69 -1.59
C ALA A 123 -5.02 -4.10 -1.28
N PHE A 124 -5.25 -5.40 -1.15
CA PHE A 124 -6.53 -5.99 -0.76
C PHE A 124 -6.41 -6.63 0.61
N LEU A 125 -7.38 -6.39 1.48
CA LEU A 125 -7.56 -7.15 2.71
C LEU A 125 -8.48 -8.32 2.42
N ARG A 126 -8.02 -9.53 2.73
CA ARG A 126 -8.81 -10.75 2.73
C ARG A 126 -9.05 -11.17 4.17
N CYS A 127 -10.32 -11.34 4.54
CA CYS A 127 -10.76 -11.83 5.84
C CYS A 127 -11.54 -13.12 5.64
N GLU A 128 -11.14 -14.16 6.36
CA GLU A 128 -11.83 -15.45 6.37
C GLU A 128 -12.66 -15.60 7.65
N GLU A 129 -13.98 -15.53 7.50
CA GLU A 129 -14.96 -15.82 8.54
C GLU A 129 -15.41 -17.30 8.40
N GLU A 130 -16.16 -17.85 9.37
CA GLU A 130 -16.45 -19.30 9.44
C GLU A 130 -17.07 -19.90 8.17
N GLU A 131 -17.85 -19.13 7.42
CA GLU A 131 -18.55 -19.59 6.20
C GLU A 131 -18.34 -18.68 4.99
N GLU A 132 -17.57 -17.58 5.14
CA GLU A 132 -17.47 -16.55 4.10
C GLU A 132 -16.08 -15.94 4.03
N VAL A 133 -15.55 -15.79 2.81
CA VAL A 133 -14.34 -15.01 2.53
C VAL A 133 -14.76 -13.64 2.02
N LYS A 134 -14.27 -12.59 2.68
CA LYS A 134 -14.48 -11.20 2.26
C LYS A 134 -13.16 -10.62 1.77
N VAL A 135 -13.19 -10.04 0.58
CA VAL A 135 -12.07 -9.30 0.00
C VAL A 135 -12.48 -7.84 -0.17
N SER A 136 -11.59 -6.91 0.16
CA SER A 136 -11.85 -5.48 -0.01
C SER A 136 -10.58 -4.73 -0.36
N LEU A 137 -10.67 -3.82 -1.34
CA LEU A 137 -9.58 -2.90 -1.65
C LEU A 137 -9.33 -1.95 -0.47
N VAL A 138 -8.10 -1.94 0.03
CA VAL A 138 -7.63 -1.03 1.09
C VAL A 138 -7.03 0.23 0.48
N LEU A 139 -6.13 0.05 -0.50
CA LEU A 139 -5.39 1.15 -1.09
C LEU A 139 -4.95 0.81 -2.51
N ALA A 140 -4.91 1.81 -3.37
CA ALA A 140 -4.32 1.74 -4.69
C ALA A 140 -3.39 2.94 -4.91
N LYS A 141 -2.25 2.72 -5.56
CA LYS A 141 -1.32 3.79 -5.90
C LYS A 141 -0.67 3.52 -7.24
N SER A 142 -0.71 4.51 -8.12
CA SER A 142 0.03 4.52 -9.38
C SER A 142 1.05 5.65 -9.39
N ARG A 143 2.09 5.50 -10.21
CA ARG A 143 3.07 6.55 -10.54
C ARG A 143 3.38 6.52 -12.02
N VAL A 144 3.52 7.70 -12.61
CA VAL A 144 3.92 7.85 -14.01
C VAL A 144 5.35 7.37 -14.20
N ALA A 145 5.61 6.71 -15.33
CA ALA A 145 6.94 6.27 -15.69
C ALA A 145 7.90 7.47 -15.81
N PRO A 146 9.15 7.36 -15.34
CA PRO A 146 10.10 8.48 -15.43
C PRO A 146 10.34 8.92 -16.88
N VAL A 147 10.50 10.23 -17.09
CA VAL A 147 10.82 10.81 -18.41
C VAL A 147 12.08 10.18 -19.01
N LYS A 148 13.09 9.92 -18.16
CA LYS A 148 14.24 9.11 -18.54
C LYS A 148 13.79 7.66 -18.69
N ARG A 149 13.75 7.18 -19.94
CA ARG A 149 13.34 5.80 -20.25
C ARG A 149 14.12 4.78 -19.43
N LEU A 150 13.38 3.99 -18.67
CA LEU A 150 13.84 2.80 -17.99
C LEU A 150 13.35 1.57 -18.76
N THR A 151 13.97 0.43 -18.52
CA THR A 151 13.49 -0.87 -19.01
C THR A 151 12.23 -1.27 -18.24
N ILE A 152 11.36 -2.08 -18.85
CA ILE A 152 10.15 -2.59 -18.17
C ILE A 152 10.49 -3.30 -16.85
N PRO A 153 11.52 -4.18 -16.76
CA PRO A 153 11.91 -4.79 -15.48
C PRO A 153 12.28 -3.80 -14.38
N ARG A 154 12.90 -2.66 -14.74
CA ARG A 154 13.20 -1.62 -13.76
C ARG A 154 11.96 -0.86 -13.32
N LEU A 155 10.95 -0.70 -14.17
CA LEU A 155 9.66 -0.13 -13.80
C LEU A 155 8.87 -1.09 -12.90
N GLU A 156 8.88 -2.38 -13.22
CA GLU A 156 8.28 -3.44 -12.39
C GLU A 156 8.94 -3.46 -10.99
N LEU A 157 10.27 -3.34 -10.92
CA LEU A 157 11.00 -3.23 -9.65
C LEU A 157 10.62 -1.97 -8.86
N LEU A 158 10.32 -0.85 -9.53
CA LEU A 158 9.80 0.34 -8.86
C LEU A 158 8.36 0.12 -8.36
N GLY A 159 7.53 -0.63 -9.08
CA GLY A 159 6.22 -1.11 -8.63
C GLY A 159 6.33 -1.93 -7.35
N ALA A 160 7.23 -2.92 -7.33
CA ALA A 160 7.55 -3.73 -6.16
C ALA A 160 8.00 -2.89 -4.96
N ALA A 161 8.90 -1.93 -5.17
CA ALA A 161 9.38 -1.05 -4.10
C ALA A 161 8.26 -0.17 -3.51
N ILE A 162 7.33 0.32 -4.34
CA ILE A 162 6.14 1.04 -3.83
C ILE A 162 5.21 0.11 -3.07
N GLY A 163 4.99 -1.10 -3.57
CA GLY A 163 4.19 -2.12 -2.89
C GLY A 163 4.72 -2.41 -1.48
N ALA A 164 6.03 -2.58 -1.33
CA ALA A 164 6.70 -2.78 -0.04
C ALA A 164 6.47 -1.60 0.93
N ARG A 165 6.64 -0.36 0.45
CA ARG A 165 6.40 0.86 1.27
C ARG A 165 4.95 0.98 1.70
N ILE A 166 4.01 0.68 0.80
CA ILE A 166 2.57 0.71 1.10
C ILE A 166 2.22 -0.35 2.13
N ALA A 167 2.74 -1.56 1.99
CA ALA A 167 2.52 -2.63 2.97
C ALA A 167 2.99 -2.21 4.37
N SER A 168 4.21 -1.69 4.47
CA SER A 168 4.76 -1.15 5.72
C SER A 168 3.89 -0.02 6.27
N THR A 169 3.43 0.93 5.43
CA THR A 169 2.54 2.02 5.85
C THR A 169 1.21 1.49 6.39
N ILE A 170 0.61 0.50 5.73
CA ILE A 170 -0.65 -0.12 6.16
C ILE A 170 -0.45 -0.85 7.49
N LEU A 171 0.61 -1.62 7.62
CA LEU A 171 0.94 -2.35 8.85
C LEU A 171 1.15 -1.39 10.03
N ASP A 172 1.91 -0.31 9.81
CA ASP A 172 2.15 0.73 10.80
C ASP A 172 0.87 1.47 11.23
N ALA A 173 -0.09 1.63 10.30
CA ALA A 173 -1.38 2.25 10.59
C ALA A 173 -2.33 1.31 11.33
N LEU A 174 -2.30 0.01 11.01
CA LEU A 174 -3.18 -0.99 11.62
C LEU A 174 -2.76 -1.35 13.06
N LYS A 175 -1.47 -1.24 13.39
CA LYS A 175 -0.92 -1.53 14.73
C LYS A 175 -1.16 -2.99 15.22
N PHE A 176 -1.42 -3.93 14.32
CA PHE A 176 -1.44 -5.36 14.62
C PHE A 176 -0.77 -6.16 13.49
N PRO A 177 -0.13 -7.30 13.81
CA PRO A 177 0.54 -8.13 12.81
C PRO A 177 -0.47 -8.76 11.85
N LEU A 178 -0.21 -8.64 10.56
CA LEU A 178 -0.97 -9.29 9.49
C LEU A 178 -0.03 -10.12 8.63
N LYS A 179 -0.49 -11.31 8.23
CA LYS A 179 0.20 -12.07 7.20
C LYS A 179 0.08 -11.33 5.87
N MET A 180 1.19 -11.16 5.17
CA MET A 180 1.25 -10.42 3.92
C MET A 180 1.64 -11.33 2.76
N TYR A 181 1.13 -11.00 1.57
CA TYR A 181 1.52 -11.65 0.33
C TYR A 181 1.77 -10.58 -0.72
N PHE A 182 2.91 -10.66 -1.41
CA PHE A 182 3.28 -9.75 -2.47
C PHE A 182 3.22 -10.47 -3.81
N TRP A 183 2.51 -9.90 -4.77
CA TRP A 183 2.22 -10.51 -6.05
C TRP A 183 2.78 -9.62 -7.17
N THR A 184 3.52 -10.25 -8.07
CA THR A 184 4.02 -9.62 -9.30
C THR A 184 3.93 -10.62 -10.44
N ASP A 185 3.67 -10.16 -11.65
CA ASP A 185 3.76 -10.97 -12.87
C ASP A 185 5.19 -10.98 -13.46
N SER A 186 6.09 -10.16 -12.91
CA SER A 186 7.49 -10.11 -13.31
C SER A 186 8.33 -11.19 -12.65
N MET A 187 8.63 -12.23 -13.44
CA MET A 187 9.61 -13.25 -13.05
C MET A 187 11.02 -12.67 -12.84
N ILE A 188 11.36 -11.58 -13.54
CA ILE A 188 12.66 -10.91 -13.39
C ILE A 188 12.76 -10.26 -12.01
N VAL A 189 11.74 -9.49 -11.61
CA VAL A 189 11.70 -8.84 -10.29
C VAL A 189 11.67 -9.87 -9.18
N LEU A 190 10.86 -10.91 -9.32
CA LEU A 190 10.80 -11.99 -8.34
C LEU A 190 12.15 -12.71 -8.21
N GLY A 191 12.81 -12.97 -9.33
CA GLY A 191 14.17 -13.53 -9.36
C GLY A 191 15.21 -12.64 -8.69
N TRP A 192 15.14 -11.32 -8.91
CA TRP A 192 15.99 -10.34 -8.24
C TRP A 192 15.75 -10.27 -6.72
N ILE A 193 14.50 -10.33 -6.28
CA ILE A 193 14.14 -10.30 -4.85
C ILE A 193 14.58 -11.58 -4.14
N THR A 194 14.54 -12.72 -4.82
CA THR A 194 14.91 -14.03 -4.24
C THR A 194 16.41 -14.33 -4.27
N ASN A 195 17.15 -13.82 -5.26
CA ASN A 195 18.57 -14.13 -5.43
C ASN A 195 19.50 -13.11 -4.74
N THR A 196 20.52 -13.60 -4.03
CA THR A 196 21.50 -12.81 -3.25
C THR A 196 22.70 -12.29 -4.04
N GLU A 197 22.73 -12.49 -5.36
CA GLU A 197 23.77 -11.99 -6.24
C GLU A 197 23.98 -10.46 -6.19
N PRO A 198 25.20 -9.98 -6.45
CA PRO A 198 25.47 -8.56 -6.52
C PRO A 198 24.84 -7.96 -7.78
N TRP A 199 23.82 -7.14 -7.58
CA TRP A 199 23.17 -6.34 -8.63
C TRP A 199 23.77 -4.95 -8.72
N ASN A 200 23.69 -4.31 -9.89
CA ASN A 200 24.11 -2.93 -10.02
C ASN A 200 23.35 -1.99 -9.06
N THR A 201 23.87 -0.78 -8.89
CA THR A 201 23.38 0.20 -7.91
C THR A 201 21.89 0.52 -8.04
N PHE A 202 21.31 0.55 -9.24
CA PHE A 202 19.89 0.83 -9.38
C PHE A 202 19.06 -0.30 -8.77
N VAL A 203 19.30 -1.52 -9.24
CA VAL A 203 18.56 -2.73 -8.85
C VAL A 203 18.86 -3.11 -7.40
N GLY A 204 20.13 -3.16 -7.02
CA GLY A 204 20.59 -3.53 -5.68
C GLY A 204 20.03 -2.63 -4.58
N ASN A 205 19.96 -1.30 -4.80
CA ASN A 205 19.40 -0.40 -3.80
C ASN A 205 17.89 -0.63 -3.57
N ARG A 206 17.12 -0.95 -4.61
CA ARG A 206 15.66 -1.20 -4.47
C ARG A 206 15.40 -2.57 -3.88
N ILE A 207 16.18 -3.59 -4.24
CA ILE A 207 16.10 -4.92 -3.62
C ILE A 207 16.41 -4.83 -2.13
N LYS A 208 17.46 -4.07 -1.76
CA LYS A 208 17.80 -3.84 -0.36
C LYS A 208 16.62 -3.23 0.40
N GLU A 209 16.03 -2.17 -0.13
CA GLU A 209 14.84 -1.55 0.46
C GLU A 209 13.66 -2.53 0.57
N ILE A 210 13.35 -3.29 -0.49
CA ILE A 210 12.27 -4.29 -0.46
C ILE A 210 12.50 -5.33 0.63
N ARG A 211 13.74 -5.82 0.77
CA ARG A 211 14.10 -6.83 1.79
C ARG A 211 14.17 -6.26 3.21
N GLU A 212 14.35 -4.95 3.36
CA GLU A 212 14.25 -4.28 4.67
C GLU A 212 12.79 -4.12 5.12
N LEU A 213 11.85 -4.03 4.18
CA LEU A 213 10.42 -3.80 4.43
C LEU A 213 9.56 -5.07 4.39
N THR A 214 10.03 -6.15 3.76
CA THR A 214 9.25 -7.36 3.46
C THR A 214 10.11 -8.61 3.59
N ASN A 215 9.48 -9.76 3.84
CA ASN A 215 10.18 -11.04 3.78
C ASN A 215 10.17 -11.59 2.35
N VAL A 216 11.24 -12.28 1.96
CA VAL A 216 11.43 -12.79 0.59
C VAL A 216 10.42 -13.90 0.26
N GLU A 217 10.10 -14.72 1.24
CA GLU A 217 9.15 -15.84 1.18
C GLU A 217 7.69 -15.42 0.97
N ASP A 218 7.37 -14.14 1.23
CA ASP A 218 6.02 -13.61 1.04
C ASP A 218 5.76 -13.19 -0.43
N TRP A 219 6.80 -13.14 -1.27
CA TRP A 219 6.70 -12.78 -2.69
C TRP A 219 6.31 -13.98 -3.58
N ARG A 220 5.34 -13.75 -4.46
CA ARG A 220 4.70 -14.75 -5.31
C ARG A 220 4.50 -14.23 -6.73
N VAL A 221 4.36 -15.17 -7.67
CA VAL A 221 3.96 -14.84 -9.04
C VAL A 221 2.44 -14.82 -9.16
N VAL A 222 1.92 -13.84 -9.89
CA VAL A 222 0.55 -13.83 -10.41
C VAL A 222 0.62 -13.68 -11.94
N PRO A 223 -0.14 -14.44 -12.74
CA PRO A 223 -0.23 -14.19 -14.18
C PRO A 223 -0.79 -12.79 -14.47
N GLY A 224 -0.22 -12.08 -15.45
CA GLY A 224 -0.58 -10.68 -15.74
C GLY A 224 -2.05 -10.49 -16.13
N ASP A 225 -2.67 -11.47 -16.79
CA ASP A 225 -4.08 -11.45 -17.17
C ASP A 225 -5.06 -11.50 -15.98
N ILE A 226 -4.59 -11.98 -14.82
CA ILE A 226 -5.36 -12.01 -13.56
C ILE A 226 -4.72 -11.15 -12.47
N ASN A 227 -3.78 -10.28 -12.84
CA ASN A 227 -3.13 -9.33 -11.93
C ASN A 227 -3.97 -8.05 -11.82
N PRO A 228 -4.59 -7.75 -10.66
CA PRO A 228 -5.39 -6.54 -10.51
C PRO A 228 -4.54 -5.25 -10.61
N ALA A 229 -3.21 -5.31 -10.47
CA ALA A 229 -2.37 -4.11 -10.63
C ALA A 229 -2.22 -3.64 -12.09
N ASP A 230 -2.67 -4.43 -13.08
CA ASP A 230 -2.61 -4.08 -14.51
C ASP A 230 -3.42 -2.82 -14.86
N LEU A 231 -4.68 -2.76 -14.39
CA LEU A 231 -5.56 -1.61 -14.59
C LEU A 231 -4.93 -0.27 -14.13
N PRO A 232 -4.44 -0.12 -12.89
CA PRO A 232 -3.83 1.13 -12.44
C PRO A 232 -2.45 1.41 -13.04
N SER A 233 -1.77 0.43 -13.67
CA SER A 233 -0.47 0.64 -14.32
C SER A 233 -0.62 1.11 -15.79
N ARG A 234 -1.72 0.72 -16.46
CA ARG A 234 -1.98 0.98 -17.90
C ARG A 234 -3.05 2.02 -18.18
N SER A 235 -3.82 2.43 -17.17
CA SER A 235 -5.07 3.19 -17.26
C SER A 235 -6.23 2.38 -17.87
N CYS A 236 -7.45 2.78 -17.51
CA CYS A 236 -8.70 2.25 -18.07
C CYS A 236 -9.71 3.38 -18.20
N ASP A 237 -10.74 3.17 -19.02
CA ASP A 237 -11.87 4.09 -19.06
C ASP A 237 -12.86 3.82 -17.91
N TRP A 238 -13.69 4.82 -17.59
CA TRP A 238 -14.66 4.73 -16.49
C TRP A 238 -15.65 3.57 -16.64
N SER A 239 -16.05 3.24 -17.87
CA SER A 239 -17.01 2.18 -18.13
C SER A 239 -16.37 0.82 -17.91
N GLU A 240 -15.11 0.65 -18.27
CA GLU A 240 -14.30 -0.55 -17.97
C GLU A 240 -14.10 -0.73 -16.46
N LEU A 241 -13.76 0.34 -15.74
CA LEU A 241 -13.60 0.29 -14.28
C LEU A 241 -14.90 -0.14 -13.58
N LEU A 242 -16.04 0.42 -13.97
CA LEU A 242 -17.34 0.05 -13.39
C LEU A 242 -17.76 -1.38 -13.73
N ARG A 243 -17.53 -1.81 -14.98
CA ARG A 243 -17.86 -3.17 -15.43
C ARG A 243 -17.00 -4.24 -14.77
N SER A 244 -15.71 -3.95 -14.55
CA SER A 244 -14.77 -4.88 -13.93
C SER A 244 -15.04 -5.08 -12.44
N ARG A 245 -15.66 -4.10 -11.76
CA ARG A 245 -15.82 -4.07 -10.29
C ARG A 245 -14.48 -4.34 -9.58
N TRP A 246 -13.41 -3.78 -10.13
CA TRP A 246 -12.03 -4.08 -9.76
C TRP A 246 -11.74 -3.99 -8.25
N TRP A 247 -12.43 -3.11 -7.52
CA TRP A 247 -12.30 -2.95 -6.07
C TRP A 247 -12.78 -4.15 -5.24
N GLU A 248 -13.50 -5.10 -5.84
CA GLU A 248 -13.88 -6.38 -5.22
C GLU A 248 -12.71 -7.37 -5.18
N GLY A 249 -11.63 -7.10 -5.93
CA GLY A 249 -10.47 -7.97 -6.02
C GLY A 249 -10.68 -9.17 -6.96
N PRO A 250 -9.62 -9.94 -7.23
CA PRO A 250 -9.69 -11.04 -8.17
C PRO A 250 -10.45 -12.24 -7.57
N LYS A 251 -11.25 -12.92 -8.40
CA LYS A 251 -12.12 -14.03 -7.96
C LYS A 251 -11.38 -15.14 -7.23
N TRP A 252 -10.20 -15.51 -7.70
CA TRP A 252 -9.39 -16.57 -7.08
C TRP A 252 -8.95 -16.25 -5.65
N LEU A 253 -8.97 -14.98 -5.23
CA LEU A 253 -8.59 -14.60 -3.88
C LEU A 253 -9.65 -14.99 -2.83
N TYR A 254 -10.87 -15.28 -3.28
CA TYR A 254 -11.93 -15.84 -2.44
C TYR A 254 -11.77 -17.35 -2.20
N GLU A 255 -10.97 -18.03 -3.02
CA GLU A 255 -10.73 -19.47 -2.91
C GLU A 255 -9.73 -19.79 -1.78
N CYS A 256 -9.59 -21.07 -1.47
CA CYS A 256 -8.59 -21.54 -0.52
C CYS A 256 -7.15 -21.27 -1.02
N PRO A 257 -6.18 -21.00 -0.13
CA PRO A 257 -4.81 -20.69 -0.52
C PRO A 257 -4.10 -21.70 -1.41
N GLU A 258 -4.53 -22.96 -1.39
CA GLU A 258 -4.02 -24.05 -2.24
C GLU A 258 -4.37 -23.86 -3.72
N PHE A 259 -5.43 -23.10 -4.02
CA PHE A 259 -5.90 -22.81 -5.37
C PHE A 259 -5.41 -21.45 -5.90
N TRP A 260 -4.65 -20.70 -5.09
CA TRP A 260 -4.07 -19.46 -5.55
C TRP A 260 -3.03 -19.70 -6.64
N PRO A 261 -2.77 -18.70 -7.51
CA PRO A 261 -1.79 -18.83 -8.57
C PRO A 261 -0.43 -19.25 -8.01
N TYR A 262 0.12 -20.33 -8.56
CA TYR A 262 1.48 -20.80 -8.28
C TYR A 262 2.22 -21.00 -9.59
N LYS A 263 3.50 -20.61 -9.61
CA LYS A 263 4.42 -20.91 -10.71
C LYS A 263 5.82 -21.10 -10.15
N GLU A 264 6.53 -22.10 -10.65
CA GLU A 264 7.95 -22.27 -10.36
C GLU A 264 8.74 -21.06 -10.86
N ILE A 265 9.65 -20.57 -10.02
CA ILE A 265 10.47 -19.40 -10.29
C ILE A 265 11.74 -19.87 -11.01
N ASN A 266 11.84 -19.59 -12.30
CA ASN A 266 13.07 -19.72 -13.05
C ASN A 266 13.54 -18.33 -13.48
N LEU A 267 14.73 -17.93 -13.05
CA LEU A 267 15.34 -16.64 -13.39
C LEU A 267 15.60 -16.56 -14.90
N PRO A 268 14.97 -15.63 -15.63
CA PRO A 268 15.23 -15.47 -17.06
C PRO A 268 16.65 -14.97 -17.32
N GLU A 269 17.27 -15.36 -18.44
CA GLU A 269 18.62 -14.88 -18.82
C GLU A 269 18.70 -13.34 -18.85
N GLU A 270 17.62 -12.66 -19.26
CA GLU A 270 17.55 -11.20 -19.30
C GLU A 270 17.77 -10.54 -17.94
N ALA A 271 17.38 -11.21 -16.85
CA ALA A 271 17.61 -10.73 -15.49
C ALA A 271 19.11 -10.61 -15.15
N THR A 272 19.95 -11.43 -15.78
CA THR A 272 21.40 -11.47 -15.52
C THR A 272 22.15 -10.26 -16.06
N ARG A 273 21.55 -9.50 -16.99
CA ARG A 273 22.16 -8.29 -17.57
C ARG A 273 22.40 -7.18 -16.55
N GLU A 274 21.68 -7.20 -15.43
CA GLU A 274 21.79 -6.19 -14.38
C GLU A 274 22.80 -6.58 -13.27
N ARG A 275 23.48 -7.73 -13.38
CA ARG A 275 24.55 -8.15 -12.44
C ARG A 275 25.70 -7.16 -12.41
N GLU A 276 26.33 -7.00 -11.25
CA GLU A 276 27.61 -6.28 -11.19
C GLU A 276 28.67 -7.04 -11.99
N PRO A 277 29.49 -6.35 -12.80
CA PRO A 277 30.62 -6.99 -13.46
C PRO A 277 31.62 -7.54 -12.44
N GLU A 278 32.13 -8.76 -12.65
CA GLU A 278 33.04 -9.47 -11.73
C GLU A 278 34.27 -8.63 -11.31
N TYR A 279 34.77 -7.77 -12.21
CA TYR A 279 35.93 -6.92 -11.93
C TYR A 279 35.67 -5.82 -10.87
N ARG A 280 34.41 -5.44 -10.60
CA ARG A 280 34.08 -4.47 -9.53
C ARG A 280 34.04 -5.12 -8.16
N THR A 281 33.63 -6.38 -8.07
CA THR A 281 33.56 -7.14 -6.81
C THR A 281 34.96 -7.35 -6.23
N GLN A 282 35.96 -7.62 -7.07
CA GLN A 282 37.36 -7.81 -6.66
C GLN A 282 37.97 -6.54 -6.02
N ARG A 283 37.56 -5.33 -6.43
CA ARG A 283 38.07 -4.08 -5.84
C ARG A 283 37.60 -3.81 -4.41
N LYS A 284 36.52 -4.46 -3.95
CA LYS A 284 36.02 -4.33 -2.56
C LYS A 284 36.75 -5.25 -1.57
N ILE A 285 37.52 -6.24 -2.05
CA ILE A 285 38.24 -7.22 -1.20
C ILE A 285 39.62 -6.69 -0.77
N TRP A 286 40.12 -5.63 -1.41
CA TRP A 286 41.43 -5.02 -1.14
C TRP A 286 41.34 -3.62 -0.47
N LYS A 287 40.34 -3.41 0.38
CA LYS A 287 40.24 -2.24 1.26
C LYS A 287 39.80 -2.69 2.64
#